data_AF-A0A6P1C2W9-F1
#
_entry.id   AF-A0A6P1C2W9-F1
#
_cell.length_a   1.000
_cell.length_b   1.000
_cell.length_c   1.000
_cell.angle_alpha   90.00
_cell.angle_beta   90.00
_cell.angle_gamma   90.00
#
_symmetry.space_group_name_H-M   'P 1'
#
loop_
_entity.id
_entity.type
_entity.pdbx_description
1 polymer ?
#
loop_
_entity_poly.entity_id
_entity_poly.type
_entity_poly.pdbx_seq_one_letter_code
_entity_poly.pdbx_strand_id
1 'polypeptide(L)' 'LTGPLEPTNEPYAIAKIAGIKMAEAYRSQYGADFISVMPTNLYGPGDNYHPEYSHVVAALIRRFHEAKV' A
#
# COMPACT_ATOMS: atom_id res chain seq x y z
N LEU A 1 1.23 -1.40 15.88
CA LEU A 1 0.57 -0.09 15.68
C LEU A 1 0.89 0.86 16.85
N THR A 2 2.15 0.94 17.28
CA THR A 2 2.54 1.71 18.47
C THR A 2 3.34 2.97 18.15
N GLY A 3 3.68 3.19 16.87
CA GLY A 3 4.31 4.41 16.38
C GLY A 3 3.29 5.40 15.82
N PRO A 4 3.65 6.70 15.73
CA PRO A 4 2.79 7.71 15.13
C PRO A 4 2.53 7.40 13.66
N LEU A 5 1.35 7.78 13.17
CA LEU A 5 1.05 7.72 11.75
C LEU A 5 1.84 8.80 11.01
N GLU A 6 2.36 8.44 9.83
CA GLU A 6 3.03 9.40 8.95
C GLU A 6 2.00 10.47 8.52
N PRO A 7 2.21 11.77 8.82
CA PRO A 7 1.17 12.80 8.65
C PRO A 7 0.59 12.89 7.24
N THR A 8 1.42 12.66 6.22
CA THR A 8 1.00 12.72 4.81
C THR A 8 0.05 11.57 4.43
N ASN A 9 0.08 10.45 5.15
CA ASN A 9 -0.70 9.25 4.88
C ASN A 9 -1.71 8.93 5.99
N GLU A 10 -1.84 9.79 7.01
CA GLU A 10 -2.63 9.53 8.21
C GLU A 10 -4.11 9.19 7.91
N PRO A 11 -4.85 9.99 7.10
CA PRO A 11 -6.26 9.69 6.84
C PRO A 11 -6.45 8.33 6.14
N TYR A 12 -5.54 7.99 5.23
CA TYR A 12 -5.54 6.70 4.53
C TYR A 12 -5.22 5.55 5.49
N ALA A 13 -4.21 5.74 6.36
CA ALA A 13 -3.82 4.74 7.35
C ALA A 13 -4.96 4.44 8.33
N ILE A 14 -5.67 5.47 8.81
CA ILE A 14 -6.84 5.31 9.69
C ILE A 14 -7.91 4.45 9.01
N ALA A 15 -8.24 4.75 7.74
CA ALA A 15 -9.24 3.98 7.01
C ALA A 15 -8.84 2.49 6.85
N LYS A 16 -7.56 2.21 6.56
CA LYS A 16 -7.07 0.83 6.45
C LYS A 16 -7.07 0.09 7.79
N ILE A 17 -6.69 0.77 8.88
CA ILE A 17 -6.75 0.20 10.24
C ILE A 17 -8.20 -0.11 10.63
N ALA A 18 -9.14 0.79 10.32
CA ALA A 18 -10.57 0.56 10.55
C ALA A 18 -11.08 -0.69 9.80
N GLY A 19 -10.63 -0.91 8.56
CA GLY A 19 -10.92 -2.14 7.80
C GLY A 19 -10.41 -3.42 8.47
N ILE A 20 -9.20 -3.38 9.04
CA ILE A 20 -8.66 -4.52 9.81
C ILE A 20 -9.53 -4.82 11.03
N LYS A 21 -9.91 -3.78 11.79
CA LYS A 21 -10.80 -3.94 12.95
C LYS A 21 -12.19 -4.42 12.58
N MET A 22 -12.70 -4.04 11.41
CA MET A 22 -13.94 -4.59 10.88
C MET A 22 -13.82 -6.11 10.63
N ALA A 23 -12.76 -6.57 9.99
CA ALA A 23 -12.53 -8.00 9.76
C ALA A 23 -12.44 -8.80 11.08
N GLU A 24 -11.72 -8.26 12.08
CA GLU A 24 -11.65 -8.83 13.43
C GLU A 24 -13.03 -8.91 14.10
N ALA A 25 -13.83 -7.84 14.02
CA ALA A 25 -15.15 -7.77 14.63
C ALA A 25 -16.13 -8.77 14.00
N TYR A 26 -16.14 -8.88 12.66
CA TYR A 26 -16.99 -9.83 11.95
C TYR A 26 -16.60 -11.29 12.24
N ARG A 27 -15.30 -11.58 12.36
CA ARG A 27 -14.82 -12.90 12.78
C ARG A 27 -15.33 -13.25 14.19
N SER A 28 -15.24 -12.30 15.13
CA SER A 28 -15.69 -12.49 16.52
C SER A 28 -17.21 -12.65 16.63
N GLN A 29 -17.99 -11.81 15.95
CA GLN A 29 -19.45 -11.79 16.09
C GLN A 29 -20.17 -12.85 15.26
N TYR A 30 -19.64 -13.19 14.08
CA TYR A 30 -20.34 -14.02 13.10
C TYR A 30 -19.55 -15.24 12.64
N GLY A 31 -18.33 -15.48 13.16
CA GLY A 31 -17.48 -16.58 12.71
C GLY A 31 -16.96 -16.40 11.28
N ALA A 32 -16.96 -15.17 10.74
CA ALA A 32 -16.51 -14.89 9.38
C ALA A 32 -15.00 -15.13 9.21
N ASP A 33 -14.59 -15.74 8.10
CA ASP A 33 -13.18 -16.06 7.82
C ASP A 33 -12.47 -14.99 6.97
N PHE A 34 -12.59 -13.73 7.36
CA PHE A 34 -11.90 -12.63 6.67
C PHE A 34 -10.44 -12.53 7.11
N ILE A 35 -9.52 -12.47 6.15
CA ILE A 35 -8.08 -12.34 6.38
C ILE A 35 -7.62 -11.02 5.77
N SER A 36 -6.86 -10.23 6.55
CA SER A 36 -6.22 -9.01 6.06
C SER A 36 -4.72 -9.22 5.96
N VAL A 37 -4.15 -8.87 4.81
CA VAL A 37 -2.70 -8.89 4.56
C VAL A 37 -2.15 -7.47 4.51
N MET A 38 -0.93 -7.28 5.02
CA MET A 38 -0.24 -5.99 5.02
C MET A 38 1.00 -6.08 4.12
N PRO A 39 0.87 -5.85 2.82
CA PRO A 39 2.03 -5.83 1.94
C PRO A 39 2.92 -4.62 2.24
N THR A 40 4.22 -4.76 1.97
CA THR A 40 5.16 -3.65 1.92
C THR A 40 5.08 -2.96 0.55
N ASN A 41 6.07 -2.14 0.20
CA ASN A 41 6.15 -1.51 -1.12
C ASN A 41 6.20 -2.58 -2.22
N LEU A 42 5.24 -2.52 -3.15
CA LEU A 42 5.14 -3.40 -4.31
C LEU A 42 5.67 -2.69 -5.55
N TYR A 43 6.22 -3.45 -6.50
CA TYR A 43 6.60 -2.99 -7.83
C TYR A 43 6.47 -4.15 -8.83
N GLY A 44 6.29 -3.87 -10.12
CA GLY A 44 6.24 -4.89 -11.15
C GLY A 44 5.32 -4.55 -12.33
N PRO A 45 4.95 -5.55 -13.16
CA PRO A 45 4.02 -5.35 -14.27
C PRO A 45 2.70 -4.71 -13.81
N GLY A 46 2.26 -3.66 -14.50
CA GLY A 46 1.06 -2.90 -14.15
C GLY A 46 1.28 -1.72 -13.20
N ASP A 47 2.52 -1.50 -12.72
CA ASP A 47 2.88 -0.28 -11.99
C ASP A 47 2.89 0.95 -12.92
N ASN A 48 2.89 2.14 -12.33
CA ASN A 48 2.94 3.39 -13.07
C ASN A 48 4.40 3.77 -13.37
N TYR A 49 4.79 3.75 -14.65
CA TYR A 49 6.12 4.12 -15.13
C TYR A 49 6.17 5.56 -15.70
N HIS A 50 5.27 6.44 -15.26
CA HIS A 50 5.29 7.86 -15.63
C HIS A 50 6.54 8.57 -15.09
N PRO A 51 7.19 9.47 -15.84
CA PRO A 51 8.43 10.13 -15.41
C PRO A 51 8.30 10.95 -14.12
N GLU A 52 7.12 11.54 -13.88
CA GLU A 52 6.88 12.46 -12.74
C GLU A 52 6.02 11.87 -11.61
N TYR A 53 5.24 10.83 -11.89
CA TYR A 53 4.20 10.32 -10.98
C TYR A 53 4.30 8.81 -10.76
N SER A 54 5.53 8.30 -10.64
CA SER A 54 5.82 6.88 -10.46
C SER A 54 6.30 6.58 -9.05
N HIS A 55 6.05 5.35 -8.60
CA HIS A 55 6.70 4.82 -7.40
C HIS A 55 8.21 4.69 -7.66
N VAL A 56 9.01 4.81 -6.61
CA VAL A 56 10.48 4.92 -6.70
C VAL A 56 11.11 3.87 -7.62
N VAL A 57 10.73 2.60 -7.50
CA VAL A 57 11.32 1.52 -8.31
C VAL A 57 10.94 1.65 -9.79
N ALA A 58 9.67 1.91 -10.09
CA ALA A 58 9.20 2.15 -11.45
C ALA A 58 9.86 3.39 -12.07
N ALA A 59 10.01 4.47 -11.30
CA ALA A 59 10.70 5.69 -11.70
C ALA A 59 12.16 5.44 -12.10
N LEU A 60 12.89 4.68 -11.28
CA LEU A 60 14.29 4.36 -11.54
C LEU A 60 14.45 3.47 -12.78
N ILE A 61 13.63 2.43 -12.91
CA ILE A 61 13.63 1.57 -14.11
C ILE A 61 13.42 2.41 -15.37
N ARG A 62 12.45 3.33 -15.35
CA ARG A 62 12.15 4.22 -16.47
C ARG A 62 13.33 5.13 -16.82
N ARG A 63 13.93 5.79 -15.83
CA ARG A 63 15.06 6.71 -16.03
C ARG A 63 16.30 6.01 -16.58
N PHE A 64 16.62 4.82 -16.09
CA PHE A 64 17.75 4.04 -16.63
C PHE A 64 17.48 3.53 -18.04
N HIS A 65 16.23 3.19 -18.37
CA HIS A 65 15.84 2.83 -19.72
C HIS A 65 16.03 4.01 -20.68
N GLU A 66 15.55 5.21 -20.32
CA GLU A 66 15.70 6.42 -21.13
C GLU A 66 17.16 6.85 -21.28
N ALA A 67 17.98 6.73 -20.24
CA ALA A 67 19.40 7.12 -20.30
C ALA A 67 20.26 6.19 -21.19
N LYS A 68 19.77 4.99 -21.53
CA LYS A 68 20.45 4.05 -22.43
C LYS A 68 20.20 4.38 -23.91
N VAL A 69 19.07 5.02 -24.22
CA VAL A 69 18.59 5.29 -25.58
C VAL A 69 19.19 6.60 -26.10
#